data_AF-A0A7S0P030-F1
#
_entry.id   AF-A0A7S0P030-F1
#
_cell.length_a   1.000
_cell.length_b   1.000
_cell.length_c   1.000
_cell.angle_alpha   90.00
_cell.angle_beta   90.00
_cell.angle_gamma   90.00
#
_symmetry.space_group_name_H-M   'P 1'
#
loop_
_entity.id
_entity.type
_entity.pdbx_description
1 polymer ?
#
loop_
_entity_poly.entity_id
_entity_poly.type
_entity_poly.pdbx_seq_one_letter_code
_entity_poly.pdbx_strand_id
1 'polypeptide(L)'
;AKRTSRSSAGAPQPAVPPLSAFTKLVREFGKAKCPEGVYLCLDAMEAADIQPDAENTQALVNALVHEVRFVKGGVSMETLPELPIPEVAFFGRSNVGKSSLVNMVLGRRAIAYTSKTPGKTQQYNYFLLNEARPSASFHLLDMPGLGFARAPAAQRRSWLEFMREYVRVRPQLKL
;
A
#
# COMPACT_ATOMS: atom_id res chain seq x y z
N ALA A 1 -11.10 32.45 62.00
CA ALA A 1 -10.77 31.19 61.29
C ALA A 1 -10.59 31.49 59.79
N LYS A 2 -9.36 31.45 59.27
CA LYS A 2 -9.06 31.67 57.85
C LYS A 2 -9.42 30.41 57.05
N ARG A 3 -10.43 30.51 56.17
CA ARG A 3 -10.72 29.49 55.15
C ARG A 3 -9.61 29.52 54.09
N THR A 4 -8.76 28.51 54.09
CA THR A 4 -7.81 28.23 53.02
C THR A 4 -8.57 27.62 51.83
N SER A 5 -8.57 28.34 50.71
CA SER A 5 -9.01 27.83 49.41
C SER A 5 -8.07 26.70 48.97
N ARG A 6 -8.58 25.46 48.92
CA ARG A 6 -7.89 24.38 48.23
C ARG A 6 -8.01 24.63 46.72
N SER A 7 -6.92 25.13 46.14
CA SER A 7 -6.66 25.05 44.71
C SER A 7 -6.73 23.57 44.29
N SER A 8 -7.69 23.23 43.43
CA SER A 8 -7.76 21.93 42.78
C SER A 8 -6.63 21.85 41.76
N ALA A 9 -5.49 21.28 42.16
CA ALA A 9 -4.47 20.86 41.21
C ALA A 9 -5.11 19.79 40.29
N GLY A 10 -5.32 20.14 39.02
CA GLY A 10 -5.79 19.19 38.01
C GLY A 10 -4.83 18.00 37.95
N ALA A 11 -5.39 16.78 37.84
CA ALA A 11 -4.58 15.58 37.68
C ALA A 11 -3.58 15.77 36.53
N PRO A 12 -2.32 15.32 36.67
CA PRO A 12 -1.35 15.41 35.58
C PRO A 12 -1.93 14.69 34.37
N GLN A 13 -2.00 15.38 33.23
CA GLN A 13 -2.33 14.72 31.98
C GLN A 13 -1.31 13.59 31.75
N PRO A 14 -1.75 12.40 31.33
CA PRO A 14 -0.82 11.30 31.08
C PRO A 14 0.20 11.76 30.03
N ALA A 15 1.47 11.48 30.30
CA ALA A 15 2.54 11.81 29.36
C ALA A 15 2.30 11.06 28.04
N VAL A 16 2.32 11.80 26.94
CA VAL A 16 2.22 11.23 25.59
C VAL A 16 3.41 10.28 25.36
N PRO A 17 3.18 9.00 25.00
CA PRO A 17 4.26 8.08 24.71
C PRO A 17 5.12 8.56 23.53
N PRO A 18 6.44 8.30 23.53
CA PRO A 18 7.29 8.65 22.39
C PRO A 18 6.98 7.78 21.18
N LEU A 19 7.36 8.24 19.97
CA LEU A 19 7.25 7.46 18.71
C LEU A 19 7.78 6.03 18.86
N SER A 20 8.93 5.85 19.53
CA SER A 20 9.54 4.52 19.71
C SER A 20 8.64 3.53 20.46
N ALA A 21 7.78 3.99 21.37
CA ALA A 21 6.81 3.15 22.05
C ALA A 21 5.70 2.70 21.10
N PHE A 22 5.17 3.62 20.29
CA PHE A 22 4.20 3.31 19.25
C PHE A 22 4.76 2.36 18.19
N THR A 23 5.98 2.62 17.69
CA THR A 23 6.65 1.75 16.71
C THR A 23 6.80 0.32 17.23
N LYS A 24 7.10 0.14 18.52
CA LYS A 24 7.14 -1.20 19.13
C LYS A 24 5.77 -1.88 19.09
N LEU A 25 4.69 -1.19 19.47
CA LEU A 25 3.33 -1.75 19.46
C LEU A 25 2.86 -2.09 18.05
N VAL A 26 2.97 -1.13 17.14
CA VAL A 26 2.61 -1.27 15.72
C VAL A 26 3.33 -2.46 15.10
N ARG A 27 4.62 -2.65 15.41
CA ARG A 27 5.39 -3.81 14.94
C ARG A 27 4.85 -5.13 15.48
N GLU A 28 4.50 -5.22 16.76
CA GLU A 28 3.96 -6.45 17.34
C GLU A 28 2.59 -6.80 16.73
N PHE A 29 1.69 -5.81 16.54
CA PHE A 29 0.43 -6.03 15.83
C PHE A 29 0.63 -6.41 14.35
N GLY A 30 1.62 -5.81 13.69
CA GLY A 30 2.03 -6.17 12.32
C GLY A 30 2.49 -7.63 12.20
N LYS A 31 3.29 -8.12 13.16
CA LYS A 31 3.70 -9.54 13.22
C LYS A 31 2.52 -10.46 13.52
N ALA A 32 1.65 -10.04 14.43
CA ALA A 32 0.45 -10.77 14.81
C ALA A 32 -0.64 -10.76 13.73
N LYS A 33 -0.42 -10.05 12.61
CA LYS A 33 -1.37 -9.96 11.51
C LYS A 33 -2.73 -9.42 11.97
N CYS A 34 -2.69 -8.38 12.80
CA CYS A 34 -3.85 -7.72 13.43
C CYS A 34 -3.94 -6.25 12.95
N PRO A 35 -4.62 -5.98 11.82
CA PRO A 35 -4.80 -4.63 11.29
C PRO A 35 -5.47 -3.68 12.29
N GLU A 36 -6.47 -4.16 13.02
CA GLU A 36 -7.23 -3.38 14.00
C GLU A 36 -6.31 -2.82 15.09
N GLY A 37 -5.37 -3.64 15.59
CA GLY A 37 -4.38 -3.19 16.57
C GLY A 37 -3.40 -2.16 16.00
N VAL A 38 -3.02 -2.29 14.73
CA VAL A 38 -2.19 -1.28 14.05
C VAL A 38 -2.97 0.04 13.90
N TYR A 39 -4.22 -0.01 13.44
CA TYR A 39 -5.06 1.18 13.27
C TYR A 39 -5.26 1.93 14.58
N LEU A 40 -5.57 1.22 15.68
CA LEU A 40 -5.67 1.85 17.00
C LEU A 40 -4.39 2.57 17.43
N CYS A 41 -3.23 2.02 17.06
CA CYS A 41 -1.96 2.69 17.35
C CYS A 41 -1.77 3.93 16.46
N LEU A 42 -2.12 3.86 15.18
CA LEU A 42 -2.02 4.99 14.26
C LEU A 42 -2.98 6.13 14.64
N ASP A 43 -4.22 5.81 15.03
CA ASP A 43 -5.20 6.78 15.53
C ASP A 43 -4.70 7.45 16.81
N ALA A 44 -4.08 6.68 17.72
CA ALA A 44 -3.48 7.22 18.93
C ALA A 44 -2.25 8.09 18.65
N MET A 45 -1.47 7.78 17.61
CA MET A 45 -0.36 8.62 17.14
C MET A 45 -0.89 9.93 16.55
N GLU A 46 -1.94 9.89 15.73
CA GLU A 46 -2.57 11.08 15.16
C GLU A 46 -3.14 11.99 16.27
N ALA A 47 -3.86 11.42 17.24
CA ALA A 47 -4.37 12.16 18.40
C ALA A 47 -3.27 12.78 19.27
N ALA A 48 -2.04 12.26 19.17
CA ALA A 48 -0.85 12.74 19.86
C ALA A 48 0.02 13.67 19.00
N ASP A 49 -0.39 13.99 17.77
CA ASP A 49 0.39 14.74 16.77
C ASP A 49 1.76 14.09 16.45
N ILE A 50 1.81 12.76 16.45
CA ILE A 50 2.98 11.95 16.12
C ILE A 50 2.82 11.39 14.71
N GLN A 51 3.72 11.78 13.81
CA GLN A 51 3.72 11.28 12.44
C GLN A 51 4.29 9.85 12.36
N PRO A 52 3.62 8.91 11.68
CA PRO A 52 4.16 7.58 11.42
C PRO A 52 5.40 7.62 10.53
N ASP A 53 6.35 6.73 10.82
CA ASP A 53 7.54 6.54 10.00
C ASP A 53 7.39 5.36 9.02
N ALA A 54 8.49 5.05 8.31
CA ALA A 54 8.53 3.94 7.37
C ALA A 54 8.39 2.57 8.06
N GLU A 55 8.82 2.41 9.32
CA GLU A 55 8.64 1.18 10.08
C GLU A 55 7.16 0.99 10.45
N ASN A 56 6.48 2.04 10.88
CA ASN A 56 5.03 2.01 11.12
C ASN A 56 4.27 1.63 9.85
N THR A 57 4.64 2.23 8.72
CA THR A 57 4.01 1.94 7.41
C THR A 57 4.23 0.48 6.99
N GLN A 58 5.45 -0.04 7.15
CA GLN A 58 5.76 -1.42 6.81
C GLN A 58 5.03 -2.42 7.71
N ALA A 59 4.86 -2.09 9.00
CA ALA A 59 4.10 -2.92 9.93
C ALA A 59 2.60 -2.95 9.62
N LEU A 60 2.02 -1.84 9.15
CA LEU A 60 0.65 -1.82 8.63
C LEU A 60 0.50 -2.75 7.42
N VAL A 61 1.42 -2.66 6.45
CA VAL A 61 1.43 -3.56 5.30
C VAL A 61 1.55 -5.02 5.75
N ASN A 62 2.43 -5.29 6.72
CA ASN A 62 2.57 -6.62 7.29
C ASN A 62 1.27 -7.10 7.93
N ALA A 63 0.50 -6.24 8.60
CA ALA A 63 -0.78 -6.61 9.18
C ALA A 63 -1.83 -6.98 8.11
N LEU A 64 -1.87 -6.22 7.01
CA LEU A 64 -2.90 -6.32 5.98
C LEU A 64 -2.64 -7.40 4.92
N VAL A 65 -1.37 -7.64 4.57
CA VAL A 65 -1.00 -8.55 3.50
C VAL A 65 -0.54 -9.88 4.10
N HIS A 66 -1.37 -10.90 3.96
CA HIS A 66 -1.11 -12.25 4.44
C HIS A 66 -0.57 -13.14 3.34
N GLU A 67 -1.16 -13.04 2.16
CA GLU A 67 -0.86 -13.88 1.01
C GLU A 67 -0.71 -13.03 -0.24
N VAL A 68 0.22 -13.43 -1.09
CA VAL A 68 0.46 -12.79 -2.39
C VAL A 68 0.70 -13.89 -3.41
N ARG A 69 -0.09 -13.90 -4.48
CA ARG A 69 0.06 -14.79 -5.61
C ARG A 69 0.20 -13.98 -6.90
N PHE A 70 1.25 -14.23 -7.67
CA PHE A 70 1.31 -13.73 -9.04
C PHE A 70 0.30 -14.49 -9.89
N VAL A 71 -0.61 -13.76 -10.51
CA VAL A 71 -1.68 -14.35 -11.35
C VAL A 71 -1.18 -14.50 -12.77
N LYS A 72 -0.73 -13.40 -13.38
CA LYS A 72 -0.14 -13.38 -14.74
C LYS A 72 0.41 -12.00 -15.10
N GLY A 73 1.24 -11.99 -16.15
CA GLY A 73 1.52 -10.82 -16.96
C GLY A 73 0.48 -10.69 -18.07
N GLY A 74 -0.27 -9.59 -18.10
CA GLY A 74 -1.22 -9.27 -19.16
C GLY A 74 -0.59 -8.38 -20.24
N VAL A 75 -1.15 -8.43 -21.45
CA VAL A 75 -0.79 -7.53 -22.56
C VAL A 75 -2.00 -6.78 -23.14
N SER A 76 -3.24 -7.23 -22.87
CA SER A 76 -4.49 -6.62 -23.35
C SER A 76 -5.63 -6.73 -22.33
N MET A 77 -6.71 -5.96 -22.52
CA MET A 77 -7.91 -5.97 -21.65
C MET A 77 -8.61 -7.34 -21.62
N GLU A 78 -8.64 -8.03 -22.75
CA GLU A 78 -9.22 -9.38 -22.89
C GLU A 78 -8.48 -10.42 -22.05
N THR A 79 -7.18 -10.20 -21.83
CA THR A 79 -6.42 -11.13 -21.02
C THR A 79 -6.72 -10.98 -19.55
N LEU A 80 -7.40 -9.93 -19.05
CA LEU A 80 -7.48 -9.65 -17.61
C LEU A 80 -8.38 -10.65 -16.85
N PRO A 81 -8.04 -11.06 -15.61
CA PRO A 81 -8.89 -11.98 -14.84
C PRO A 81 -10.24 -11.32 -14.52
N GLU A 82 -11.38 -11.97 -14.73
CA GLU A 82 -12.71 -11.39 -14.45
C GLU A 82 -13.23 -11.71 -13.03
N LEU A 83 -12.36 -11.63 -12.01
CA LEU A 83 -12.81 -11.90 -10.63
C LEU A 83 -13.58 -10.70 -10.07
N PRO A 84 -14.71 -10.91 -9.37
CA PRO A 84 -15.54 -9.85 -8.79
C PRO A 84 -14.96 -9.34 -7.45
N ILE A 85 -13.67 -9.04 -7.40
CA ILE A 85 -12.98 -8.51 -6.22
C ILE A 85 -12.37 -7.13 -6.53
N PRO A 86 -12.17 -6.25 -5.53
CA PRO A 86 -11.57 -4.94 -5.75
C PRO A 86 -10.19 -5.00 -6.41
N GLU A 87 -9.84 -3.98 -7.19
CA GLU A 87 -8.52 -3.85 -7.82
C GLU A 87 -7.90 -2.48 -7.52
N VAL A 88 -6.61 -2.48 -7.22
CA VAL A 88 -5.78 -1.28 -7.04
C VAL A 88 -4.69 -1.29 -8.10
N ALA A 89 -4.59 -0.22 -8.88
CA ALA A 89 -3.62 -0.12 -9.97
C ALA A 89 -2.55 0.95 -9.70
N PHE A 90 -1.29 0.57 -9.84
CA PHE A 90 -0.16 1.47 -9.76
C PHE A 90 0.30 1.87 -11.17
N PHE A 91 0.27 3.17 -11.45
CA PHE A 91 0.78 3.78 -12.67
C PHE A 91 1.61 5.02 -12.33
N GLY A 92 2.51 5.42 -13.23
CA GLY A 92 3.42 6.55 -13.01
C GLY A 92 4.54 6.61 -14.04
N ARG A 93 5.38 7.66 -14.00
CA ARG A 93 6.53 7.75 -14.92
C ARG A 93 7.53 6.62 -14.66
N SER A 94 8.31 6.22 -15.66
CA SER A 94 9.39 5.25 -15.44
C SER A 94 10.37 5.75 -14.36
N ASN A 95 10.85 4.84 -13.51
CA ASN A 95 11.83 5.09 -12.43
C ASN A 95 11.40 6.04 -11.29
N VAL A 96 10.11 6.36 -11.14
CA VAL A 96 9.62 7.17 -9.99
C VAL A 96 9.54 6.39 -8.67
N GLY A 97 9.97 5.12 -8.66
CA GLY A 97 9.88 4.26 -7.46
C GLY A 97 8.63 3.37 -7.40
N LYS A 98 7.78 3.35 -8.43
CA LYS A 98 6.56 2.51 -8.48
C LYS A 98 6.81 1.04 -8.10
N SER A 99 7.78 0.37 -8.72
CA SER A 99 8.04 -1.05 -8.41
C SER A 99 8.64 -1.24 -7.01
N SER A 100 9.30 -0.21 -6.46
CA SER A 100 9.74 -0.23 -5.05
C SER A 100 8.54 -0.15 -4.12
N LEU A 101 7.59 0.75 -4.41
CA LEU A 101 6.34 0.87 -3.66
C LEU A 101 5.50 -0.42 -3.76
N VAL A 102 5.37 -1.00 -4.95
CA VAL A 102 4.70 -2.30 -5.14
C VAL A 102 5.38 -3.38 -4.30
N ASN A 103 6.70 -3.51 -4.34
CA ASN A 103 7.40 -4.51 -3.52
C ASN A 103 7.23 -4.28 -2.01
N MET A 104 7.21 -3.01 -1.57
CA MET A 104 6.93 -2.66 -0.17
C MET A 104 5.53 -3.12 0.23
N VAL A 105 4.50 -2.80 -0.57
CA VAL A 105 3.10 -3.20 -0.34
C VAL A 105 2.93 -4.72 -0.38
N LEU A 106 3.62 -5.41 -1.29
CA LEU A 106 3.55 -6.87 -1.37
C LEU A 106 4.35 -7.57 -0.26
N GLY A 107 5.08 -6.82 0.58
CA GLY A 107 5.92 -7.38 1.65
C GLY A 107 6.99 -8.35 1.13
N ARG A 108 7.35 -8.28 -0.16
CA ARG A 108 8.26 -9.24 -0.82
C ARG A 108 9.40 -8.49 -1.51
N ARG A 109 10.62 -8.98 -1.30
CA ARG A 109 11.78 -8.50 -2.05
C ARG A 109 11.71 -9.05 -3.48
N ALA A 110 11.55 -8.16 -4.45
CA ALA A 110 11.68 -8.42 -5.89
C ALA A 110 10.58 -9.28 -6.57
N ILE A 111 9.32 -9.23 -6.09
CA ILE A 111 8.20 -9.80 -6.87
C ILE A 111 7.91 -8.94 -8.11
N ALA A 112 7.92 -7.62 -7.97
CA ALA A 112 7.95 -6.69 -9.08
C ALA A 112 9.42 -6.39 -9.43
N TYR A 113 9.81 -6.61 -10.68
CA TYR A 113 11.19 -6.37 -11.12
C TYR A 113 11.60 -4.90 -10.93
N THR A 114 12.39 -4.62 -9.89
CA THR A 114 13.03 -3.32 -9.65
C THR A 114 14.35 -3.26 -10.40
N SER A 115 14.33 -2.99 -11.71
CA SER A 115 15.57 -2.76 -12.47
C SER A 115 15.93 -1.28 -12.47
N LYS A 116 17.22 -0.95 -12.24
CA LYS A 116 17.78 0.38 -12.52
C LYS A 116 17.79 0.69 -14.02
N THR A 117 17.70 -0.33 -14.87
CA THR A 117 17.55 -0.21 -16.32
C THR A 117 16.06 -0.04 -16.64
N PRO A 118 15.64 1.14 -17.11
CA PRO A 118 14.24 1.37 -17.39
C PRO A 118 13.76 0.51 -18.58
N GLY A 119 12.49 0.09 -18.56
CA GLY A 119 11.84 -0.62 -19.68
C GLY A 119 11.72 -2.15 -19.59
N LYS A 120 12.06 -2.78 -18.45
CA LYS A 120 11.87 -4.25 -18.28
C LYS A 120 10.43 -4.67 -17.99
N THR A 121 9.64 -3.85 -17.30
CA THR A 121 8.20 -4.11 -17.12
C THR A 121 7.45 -3.70 -18.38
N GLN A 122 7.31 -4.63 -19.32
CA GLN A 122 6.57 -4.44 -20.57
C GLN A 122 5.15 -5.01 -20.54
N GLN A 123 4.84 -5.76 -19.47
CA GLN A 123 3.57 -6.43 -19.22
C GLN A 123 2.94 -5.86 -17.95
N TYR A 124 1.62 -5.92 -17.88
CA TYR A 124 0.86 -5.57 -16.69
C TYR A 124 0.94 -6.75 -15.71
N ASN A 125 1.51 -6.55 -14.52
CA ASN A 125 1.61 -7.65 -13.57
C ASN A 125 0.39 -7.64 -12.64
N TYR A 126 -0.33 -8.76 -12.60
CA TYR A 126 -1.44 -8.97 -11.69
C TYR A 126 -1.01 -9.80 -10.50
N PHE A 127 -1.29 -9.28 -9.31
CA PHE A 127 -1.12 -9.98 -8.04
C PHE A 127 -2.48 -10.13 -7.37
N LEU A 128 -2.81 -11.34 -6.92
CA LEU A 128 -3.92 -11.59 -6.02
C LEU A 128 -3.40 -11.58 -4.59
N LEU A 129 -4.03 -10.79 -3.74
CA LEU A 129 -3.71 -10.70 -2.33
C LEU A 129 -4.82 -11.33 -1.51
N ASN A 130 -4.44 -12.00 -0.42
CA ASN A 130 -5.35 -12.52 0.60
C ASN A 130 -6.46 -13.44 0.04
N GLU A 131 -6.12 -14.34 -0.89
CA GLU A 131 -7.08 -15.25 -1.56
C GLU A 131 -7.90 -16.08 -0.56
N ALA A 132 -7.27 -16.56 0.52
CA ALA A 132 -7.97 -17.29 1.59
C ALA A 132 -8.88 -16.42 2.49
N ARG A 133 -8.96 -15.10 2.27
CA ARG A 133 -9.72 -14.15 3.10
C ARG A 133 -10.64 -13.28 2.21
N PRO A 134 -11.84 -13.75 1.87
CA PRO A 134 -12.72 -13.10 0.89
C PRO A 134 -13.02 -11.62 1.18
N SER A 135 -13.21 -11.24 2.44
CA SER A 135 -13.48 -9.85 2.84
C SER A 135 -12.29 -8.90 2.69
N ALA A 136 -11.07 -9.44 2.56
CA ALA A 136 -9.83 -8.70 2.44
C ALA A 136 -9.05 -9.03 1.14
N SER A 137 -9.67 -9.77 0.22
CA SER A 137 -9.08 -10.20 -1.04
C SER A 137 -9.21 -9.09 -2.08
N PHE A 138 -8.11 -8.81 -2.78
CA PHE A 138 -8.09 -7.80 -3.85
C PHE A 138 -6.96 -8.08 -4.84
N HIS A 139 -7.06 -7.50 -6.04
CA HIS A 139 -5.94 -7.47 -6.96
C HIS A 139 -5.10 -6.21 -6.81
N LEU A 140 -3.79 -6.37 -6.94
CA LEU A 140 -2.85 -5.29 -7.18
C LEU A 140 -2.32 -5.42 -8.60
N LEU A 141 -2.41 -4.34 -9.37
CA LEU A 141 -1.81 -4.23 -10.69
C LEU A 141 -0.57 -3.34 -10.65
N ASP A 142 0.54 -3.84 -11.17
CA ASP A 142 1.71 -3.04 -11.51
C ASP A 142 1.73 -2.76 -13.01
N MET A 143 1.45 -1.51 -13.41
CA MET A 143 1.44 -1.11 -14.81
C MET A 143 2.83 -0.67 -15.31
N PRO A 144 3.14 -0.80 -16.61
CA PRO A 144 4.34 -0.24 -17.21
C PRO A 144 4.49 1.26 -16.92
N GLY A 145 5.71 1.69 -16.65
CA GLY A 145 6.00 3.10 -16.38
C GLY A 145 5.88 3.96 -17.64
N LEU A 146 5.15 5.07 -17.57
CA LEU A 146 4.96 6.03 -18.65
C LEU A 146 6.23 6.84 -18.94
N GLY A 147 6.45 7.17 -20.22
CA GLY A 147 7.49 8.12 -20.63
C GLY A 147 8.88 7.53 -20.85
N PHE A 148 9.03 6.20 -20.97
CA PHE A 148 10.33 5.63 -21.27
C PHE A 148 10.78 5.96 -22.72
N ALA A 149 11.86 6.73 -22.84
CA ALA A 149 12.39 7.21 -24.11
C ALA A 149 12.91 6.10 -25.06
N ARG A 150 13.16 4.89 -24.57
CA ARG A 150 13.68 3.78 -25.41
C ARG A 150 12.62 2.78 -25.88
N ALA A 151 11.36 2.90 -25.45
CA ALA A 151 10.28 2.07 -25.98
C ALA A 151 9.79 2.63 -27.33
N PRO A 152 9.53 1.78 -28.34
CA PRO A 152 8.96 2.22 -29.62
C PRO A 152 7.68 3.04 -29.43
N ALA A 153 7.45 4.03 -30.30
CA ALA A 153 6.28 4.90 -30.22
C ALA A 153 4.95 4.11 -30.23
N ALA A 154 4.87 3.03 -31.02
CA ALA A 154 3.71 2.15 -31.06
C ALA A 154 3.42 1.50 -29.70
N GLN A 155 4.45 1.00 -29.01
CA GLN A 155 4.30 0.38 -27.69
C GLN A 155 3.85 1.40 -26.63
N ARG A 156 4.41 2.61 -26.66
CA ARG A 156 3.99 3.69 -25.76
C ARG A 156 2.53 4.07 -25.95
N ARG A 157 2.04 4.11 -27.21
CA ARG A 157 0.62 4.34 -27.52
C ARG A 157 -0.26 3.21 -26.98
N SER A 158 0.12 1.95 -27.24
CA SER A 158 -0.60 0.79 -26.73
C SER A 158 -0.74 0.80 -25.20
N TRP A 159 0.32 1.15 -24.46
CA TRP A 159 0.22 1.30 -23.00
C TRP A 159 -0.75 2.41 -22.58
N LEU A 160 -0.69 3.57 -23.22
CA LEU A 160 -1.59 4.69 -22.95
C LEU A 160 -3.05 4.35 -23.25
N GLU A 161 -3.31 3.67 -24.37
CA GLU A 161 -4.65 3.22 -24.77
C GLU A 161 -5.20 2.23 -23.75
N PHE A 162 -4.42 1.21 -23.38
CA PHE A 162 -4.82 0.27 -22.34
C PHE A 162 -5.11 0.96 -21.00
N MET A 163 -4.25 1.88 -20.54
CA MET A 163 -4.49 2.58 -19.27
C MET A 163 -5.78 3.41 -19.31
N ARG A 164 -6.04 4.12 -20.41
CA ARG A 164 -7.28 4.89 -20.58
C ARG A 164 -8.50 3.98 -20.58
N GLU A 165 -8.42 2.86 -21.29
CA GLU A 165 -9.49 1.89 -21.34
C GLU A 165 -9.72 1.26 -19.97
N TYR A 166 -8.67 0.75 -19.32
CA TYR A 166 -8.71 0.12 -18.02
C TYR A 166 -9.38 1.01 -16.97
N VAL A 167 -8.95 2.27 -16.85
CA VAL A 167 -9.55 3.21 -15.88
C VAL A 167 -11.03 3.49 -16.19
N ARG A 168 -11.42 3.46 -17.46
CA ARG A 168 -12.79 3.75 -17.89
C ARG A 168 -13.74 2.57 -17.72
N VAL A 169 -13.29 1.36 -18.05
CA VAL A 169 -14.18 0.20 -18.24
C VAL A 169 -14.07 -0.85 -17.15
N ARG A 170 -13.08 -0.76 -16.25
CA ARG A 170 -12.87 -1.79 -15.23
C ARG A 170 -13.72 -1.51 -13.98
N PRO A 171 -14.87 -2.19 -13.77
CA PRO A 171 -15.75 -1.89 -12.65
C PRO A 171 -15.15 -2.26 -11.28
N GLN A 172 -14.18 -3.18 -11.28
CA GLN A 172 -13.50 -3.59 -10.07
C GLN A 172 -12.44 -2.59 -9.59
N LEU A 173 -11.96 -1.69 -10.44
CA LEU A 173 -10.98 -0.68 -10.08
C LEU A 173 -11.55 0.24 -8.99
N LYS A 174 -10.82 0.35 -7.87
CA LYS A 174 -11.08 1.30 -6.80
C LYS A 174 -9.97 2.34 -6.80
N LEU A 175 -10.37 3.61 -6.86
CA LEU A 175 -9.48 4.79 -6.82
C LEU A 175 -9.37 5.32 -5.39
#